data_AF-A0A1S1R225-F1
#
_entry.id   AF-A0A1S1R225-F1
#
_cell.length_a   1.000
_cell.length_b   1.000
_cell.length_c   1.000
_cell.angle_alpha   90.00
_cell.angle_beta   90.00
_cell.angle_gamma   90.00
#
_symmetry.space_group_name_H-M   'P 1'
#
loop_
_entity.id
_entity.type
_entity.pdbx_description
1 polymer ?
#
loop_
_entity_poly.entity_id
_entity_poly.type
_entity_poly.pdbx_seq_one_letter_code
_entity_poly.pdbx_strand_id
1 'polypeptide(L)'
;MVRAPLVNFRRFQISAPWPLLWTVTALFVLFRLAVAVVRLGVFVVRHWRAWPAVVLVLLAVDVWRAHGWWPHLLVLTVLASAGGVWWWRGRDSFHRLIVLRAVSVWRRLWVYRRQWHEVMSLCGLVKKYDGGEVVPELLSVRCSYATDELVLRMPKGQNPEVWHKAARDLAYSFGTRHCRVFSTRRHPVPHRSGRLAWLLRLVDRVRFRDRPRHVWLVFIRRDPLTRIVAPLPVPARPDFTALPLGLREDLAVYAFRLLATHVLIGGATRMGKGSVIWSLLRSLAAGIRSGLVRVWAIDPKGGMELAIGRPLFSRYVDDDWSRMADLLEDAVARMRARQQILRGKARVHTPTVDEPLIVVVIDEIAALLAYLP
;
A
#
# COMPACT_ATOMS: atom_id res chain seq x y z
N MET A 1 -67.62 -26.64 -25.38
CA MET A 1 -67.39 -25.24 -24.93
C MET A 1 -66.47 -25.27 -23.72
N VAL A 2 -65.24 -24.77 -23.86
CA VAL A 2 -64.24 -24.76 -22.77
C VAL A 2 -64.59 -23.62 -21.80
N ARG A 3 -64.87 -23.94 -20.53
CA ARG A 3 -65.21 -22.95 -19.49
C ARG A 3 -64.06 -21.95 -19.29
N ALA A 4 -64.40 -20.67 -19.18
CA ALA A 4 -63.43 -19.59 -18.93
C ALA A 4 -62.84 -19.67 -17.51
N PRO A 5 -61.53 -19.42 -17.33
CA PRO A 5 -60.85 -19.53 -16.05
C PRO A 5 -61.17 -18.31 -15.18
N LEU A 6 -61.43 -18.57 -13.90
CA LEU A 6 -61.76 -17.54 -12.91
C LEU A 6 -60.47 -16.96 -12.33
N VAL A 7 -60.29 -15.63 -12.42
CA VAL A 7 -59.17 -14.92 -11.81
C VAL A 7 -59.63 -14.31 -10.48
N ASN A 8 -59.00 -14.73 -9.37
CA ASN A 8 -59.38 -14.29 -8.03
C ASN A 8 -58.72 -12.94 -7.67
N PHE A 9 -59.50 -11.85 -7.72
CA PHE A 9 -59.12 -10.59 -7.10
C PHE A 9 -59.88 -10.42 -5.79
N ARG A 10 -59.20 -10.70 -4.67
CA ARG A 10 -59.46 -10.44 -3.23
C ARG A 10 -60.89 -10.21 -2.65
N ARG A 11 -61.99 -10.17 -3.42
CA ARG A 11 -63.42 -10.17 -3.03
C ARG A 11 -64.45 -10.17 -4.19
N PHE A 12 -64.07 -10.27 -5.48
CA PHE A 12 -65.03 -10.42 -6.60
C PHE A 12 -64.60 -11.50 -7.60
N GLN A 13 -65.52 -12.40 -7.98
CA GLN A 13 -65.37 -13.37 -9.06
C GLN A 13 -65.99 -12.80 -10.34
N ILE A 14 -65.15 -12.39 -11.29
CA ILE A 14 -65.60 -11.93 -12.61
C ILE A 14 -65.12 -12.95 -13.64
N SER A 15 -66.04 -13.43 -14.49
CA SER A 15 -65.72 -14.26 -15.66
C SER A 15 -64.95 -13.41 -16.67
N ALA A 16 -63.62 -13.40 -16.57
CA ALA A 16 -62.77 -12.73 -17.54
C ALA A 16 -62.84 -13.50 -18.88
N PRO A 17 -63.24 -12.86 -19.99
CA PRO A 17 -63.21 -13.51 -21.29
C PRO A 17 -61.75 -13.85 -21.64
N TRP A 18 -61.52 -15.07 -22.13
CA TRP A 18 -60.18 -15.60 -22.48
C TRP A 18 -59.26 -14.59 -23.18
N PRO A 19 -59.72 -13.78 -24.16
CA PRO A 19 -58.87 -12.77 -24.82
C PRO A 19 -58.25 -11.74 -23.87
N LEU A 20 -58.95 -11.34 -22.81
CA LEU A 20 -58.47 -10.36 -21.82
C LEU A 20 -57.33 -10.94 -20.97
N LEU A 21 -57.40 -12.23 -20.65
CA LEU A 21 -56.37 -12.96 -19.92
C LEU A 21 -55.10 -13.14 -20.75
N TRP A 22 -55.25 -13.46 -22.03
CA TRP A 22 -54.14 -13.56 -22.98
C TRP A 22 -53.45 -12.21 -23.21
N THR A 23 -54.20 -11.11 -23.33
CA THR A 23 -53.61 -9.79 -23.52
C THR A 23 -52.86 -9.31 -22.29
N VAL A 24 -53.44 -9.47 -21.08
CA VAL A 24 -52.79 -9.09 -19.82
C VAL A 24 -51.54 -9.93 -19.53
N THR A 25 -51.59 -11.24 -19.78
CA THR A 25 -50.42 -12.12 -19.60
C THR A 25 -49.34 -11.83 -20.64
N ALA A 26 -49.69 -11.58 -21.90
CA ALA A 26 -48.74 -11.18 -22.94
C ALA A 26 -48.06 -9.85 -22.60
N LEU A 27 -48.81 -8.83 -22.16
CA LEU A 27 -48.27 -7.55 -21.69
C LEU A 27 -47.34 -7.72 -20.49
N PHE A 28 -47.72 -8.56 -19.52
CA PHE A 28 -46.91 -8.85 -18.35
C PHE A 28 -45.60 -9.57 -18.71
N VAL A 29 -45.65 -10.56 -19.60
CA VAL A 29 -44.46 -11.26 -20.11
C VAL A 29 -43.58 -10.27 -20.87
N LEU A 30 -44.14 -9.44 -21.74
CA LEU A 30 -43.40 -8.46 -22.54
C LEU A 30 -42.73 -7.40 -21.65
N PHE A 31 -43.41 -6.93 -20.60
CA PHE A 31 -42.83 -6.06 -19.58
C PHE A 31 -41.68 -6.74 -18.82
N ARG A 32 -41.86 -8.00 -18.39
CA ARG A 32 -40.81 -8.77 -17.70
C ARG A 32 -39.60 -9.01 -18.60
N LEU A 33 -39.81 -9.23 -19.89
CA LEU A 33 -38.78 -9.41 -20.90
C LEU A 33 -38.03 -8.10 -21.14
N ALA A 34 -38.74 -6.96 -21.24
CA ALA A 34 -38.12 -5.64 -21.31
C ALA A 34 -37.27 -5.34 -20.06
N VAL A 35 -37.77 -5.63 -18.85
CA VAL A 35 -37.00 -5.49 -17.60
C VAL A 35 -35.77 -6.40 -17.60
N ALA A 36 -35.88 -7.63 -18.10
CA ALA A 36 -34.74 -8.55 -18.21
C ALA A 36 -33.68 -8.02 -19.18
N VAL A 37 -34.09 -7.49 -20.34
CA VAL A 37 -33.18 -6.88 -21.33
C VAL A 37 -32.47 -5.65 -20.74
N VAL A 38 -33.20 -4.77 -20.05
CA VAL A 38 -32.60 -3.60 -19.38
C VAL A 38 -31.62 -4.03 -18.29
N ARG A 39 -31.98 -5.02 -17.46
CA ARG A 39 -31.07 -5.57 -16.43
C ARG A 39 -29.85 -6.22 -17.04
N LEU A 40 -30.01 -6.94 -18.15
CA LEU A 40 -28.92 -7.54 -18.90
C LEU A 40 -28.00 -6.45 -19.46
N GLY A 41 -28.54 -5.40 -20.07
CA GLY A 41 -27.77 -4.25 -20.57
C GLY A 41 -26.99 -3.54 -19.45
N VAL A 42 -27.62 -3.30 -18.30
CA VAL A 42 -26.93 -2.75 -17.12
C VAL A 42 -25.85 -3.70 -16.61
N PHE A 43 -26.11 -5.02 -16.60
CA PHE A 43 -25.13 -6.03 -16.21
C PHE A 43 -23.92 -6.06 -17.17
N VAL A 44 -24.17 -6.00 -18.48
CA VAL A 44 -23.16 -5.92 -19.56
C VAL A 44 -22.24 -4.72 -19.34
N VAL A 45 -22.80 -3.52 -19.15
CA VAL A 45 -22.05 -2.28 -18.95
C VAL A 45 -21.29 -2.29 -17.62
N ARG A 46 -21.92 -2.77 -16.55
CA ARG A 46 -21.30 -2.80 -15.21
C ARG A 46 -20.15 -3.81 -15.13
N HIS A 47 -20.19 -4.88 -15.91
CA HIS A 47 -19.17 -5.93 -15.94
C HIS A 47 -18.31 -5.87 -17.19
N TRP A 48 -18.15 -4.70 -17.83
CA TRP A 48 -17.34 -4.53 -19.06
C TRP A 48 -15.94 -5.16 -18.94
N ARG A 49 -15.37 -5.17 -17.72
CA ARG A 49 -14.05 -5.76 -17.42
C ARG A 49 -13.99 -7.29 -17.50
N ALA A 50 -15.13 -7.98 -17.50
CA ALA A 50 -15.23 -9.43 -17.61
C ALA A 50 -15.39 -9.92 -19.06
N TRP A 51 -15.73 -9.03 -20.00
CA TRP A 51 -15.94 -9.37 -21.41
C TRP A 51 -14.74 -10.01 -22.10
N PRO A 52 -13.49 -9.57 -21.86
CA PRO A 52 -12.33 -10.26 -22.44
C PRO A 52 -12.25 -11.74 -22.05
N ALA A 53 -12.65 -12.08 -20.81
CA ALA A 53 -12.70 -13.47 -20.36
C ALA A 53 -13.83 -14.25 -21.03
N VAL A 54 -15.00 -13.63 -21.22
CA VAL A 54 -16.13 -14.25 -21.94
C VAL A 54 -15.75 -14.53 -23.40
N VAL A 55 -15.12 -13.58 -24.07
CA VAL A 55 -14.63 -13.75 -25.46
C VAL A 55 -13.59 -14.88 -25.53
N LEU A 56 -12.64 -14.93 -24.59
CA LEU A 56 -11.67 -16.03 -24.48
C LEU A 56 -12.35 -17.40 -24.32
N VAL A 57 -13.39 -17.50 -23.48
CA VAL A 57 -14.15 -18.74 -23.31
C VAL A 57 -14.91 -19.12 -24.58
N LEU A 58 -15.55 -18.16 -25.24
CA LEU A 58 -16.27 -18.41 -26.50
C LEU A 58 -15.31 -18.86 -27.61
N LEU A 59 -14.14 -18.23 -27.73
CA LEU A 59 -13.07 -18.66 -28.63
C LEU A 59 -12.58 -20.07 -28.28
N ALA A 60 -12.40 -20.37 -27.00
CA ALA A 60 -11.98 -21.71 -26.58
C ALA A 60 -13.05 -22.77 -26.96
N VAL A 61 -14.33 -22.47 -26.79
CA VAL A 61 -15.43 -23.36 -27.19
C VAL A 61 -15.49 -23.53 -28.71
N ASP A 62 -15.30 -22.45 -29.47
CA ASP A 62 -15.27 -22.49 -30.93
C ASP A 62 -14.11 -23.35 -31.46
N VAL A 63 -12.91 -23.14 -30.92
CA VAL A 63 -11.72 -23.95 -31.23
C VAL A 63 -11.92 -25.42 -30.83
N TRP A 64 -12.56 -25.70 -29.69
CA TRP A 64 -12.92 -27.07 -29.31
C TRP A 64 -13.83 -27.73 -30.34
N ARG A 65 -14.86 -27.00 -30.80
CA ARG A 65 -15.82 -27.52 -31.79
C ARG A 65 -15.17 -27.80 -33.14
N ALA A 66 -14.25 -26.93 -33.57
CA ALA A 66 -13.61 -27.05 -34.88
C ALA A 66 -12.43 -28.03 -34.91
N HIS A 67 -11.64 -28.12 -33.83
CA HIS A 67 -10.34 -28.83 -33.82
C HIS A 67 -10.19 -29.83 -32.67
N GLY A 68 -11.24 -30.04 -31.86
CA GLY A 68 -11.21 -30.95 -30.72
C GLY A 68 -10.39 -30.43 -29.53
N TRP A 69 -9.90 -31.36 -28.70
CA TRP A 69 -9.25 -31.04 -27.42
C TRP A 69 -7.76 -30.67 -27.55
N TRP A 70 -7.08 -31.07 -28.62
CA TRP A 70 -5.62 -30.94 -28.76
C TRP A 70 -5.09 -29.48 -28.72
N PRO A 71 -5.73 -28.48 -29.38
CA PRO A 71 -5.25 -27.10 -29.30
C PRO A 71 -5.26 -26.53 -27.88
N HIS A 72 -6.24 -26.92 -27.05
CA HIS A 72 -6.29 -26.52 -25.64
C HIS A 72 -5.14 -27.10 -24.85
N LEU A 73 -4.82 -28.37 -25.10
CA LEU A 73 -3.69 -29.04 -24.46
C LEU A 73 -2.37 -28.40 -24.88
N LEU A 74 -2.19 -28.07 -26.15
CA LEU A 74 -1.02 -27.34 -26.65
C LEU A 74 -0.89 -25.95 -25.99
N VAL A 75 -1.98 -25.18 -25.90
CA VAL A 75 -1.97 -23.87 -25.22
C VAL A 75 -1.61 -24.03 -23.73
N LEU A 76 -2.19 -25.01 -23.04
CA LEU A 76 -1.88 -25.29 -21.64
C LEU A 76 -0.41 -25.68 -21.46
N THR A 77 0.15 -26.52 -22.33
CA THR A 77 1.56 -26.91 -22.30
C THR A 77 2.46 -25.70 -22.53
N VAL A 78 2.19 -24.86 -23.53
CA VAL A 78 2.97 -23.64 -23.79
C VAL A 78 2.92 -22.68 -22.60
N LEU A 79 1.73 -22.45 -22.01
CA LEU A 79 1.59 -21.59 -20.84
C LEU A 79 2.31 -22.17 -19.61
N ALA A 80 2.23 -23.49 -19.40
CA ALA A 80 2.92 -24.17 -18.32
C ALA A 80 4.44 -24.10 -18.48
N SER A 81 4.97 -24.35 -19.70
CA SER A 81 6.39 -24.22 -20.00
C SER A 81 6.89 -22.79 -19.83
N ALA A 82 6.16 -21.79 -20.35
CA ALA A 82 6.49 -20.39 -20.17
C ALA A 82 6.47 -19.98 -18.68
N GLY A 83 5.45 -20.43 -17.94
CA GLY A 83 5.34 -20.24 -16.49
C GLY A 83 6.48 -20.91 -15.72
N GLY A 84 6.87 -22.13 -16.11
CA GLY A 84 7.98 -22.87 -15.53
C GLY A 84 9.34 -22.20 -15.78
N VAL A 85 9.59 -21.75 -17.02
CA VAL A 85 10.80 -20.98 -17.37
C VAL A 85 10.83 -19.67 -16.60
N TRP A 86 9.68 -18.98 -16.46
CA TRP A 86 9.59 -17.75 -15.67
C TRP A 86 9.84 -18.00 -14.18
N TRP A 87 9.29 -19.07 -13.62
CA TRP A 87 9.54 -19.46 -12.24
C TRP A 87 11.02 -19.78 -11.98
N TRP A 88 11.68 -20.45 -12.93
CA TRP A 88 13.11 -20.80 -12.85
C TRP A 88 14.02 -19.56 -12.98
N ARG A 89 13.83 -18.74 -14.02
CA ARG A 89 14.69 -17.55 -14.27
C ARG A 89 14.35 -16.35 -13.39
N GLY A 90 13.14 -16.27 -12.85
CA GLY A 90 12.61 -15.06 -12.23
C GLY A 90 11.69 -15.34 -11.05
N ARG A 91 12.10 -16.25 -10.15
CA ARG A 91 11.30 -16.72 -8.99
C ARG A 91 10.62 -15.59 -8.22
N ASP A 92 11.32 -14.49 -7.93
CA ASP A 92 10.77 -13.35 -7.19
C ASP A 92 9.67 -12.61 -7.96
N SER A 93 9.85 -12.47 -9.28
CA SER A 93 8.87 -11.81 -10.15
C SER A 93 7.63 -12.66 -10.36
N PHE A 94 7.79 -13.98 -10.56
CA PHE A 94 6.69 -14.94 -10.64
C PHE A 94 5.88 -14.96 -9.35
N HIS A 95 6.57 -15.05 -8.21
CA HIS A 95 5.92 -15.04 -6.90
C HIS A 95 5.14 -13.74 -6.66
N ARG A 96 5.72 -12.58 -7.01
CA ARG A 96 5.07 -11.28 -6.81
C ARG A 96 3.84 -11.07 -7.70
N LEU A 97 3.89 -11.55 -8.94
CA LEU A 97 2.87 -11.26 -9.94
C LEU A 97 1.76 -12.31 -10.00
N ILE A 98 2.08 -13.59 -9.79
CA ILE A 98 1.11 -14.68 -9.84
C ILE A 98 0.73 -15.14 -8.43
N VAL A 99 1.69 -15.65 -7.66
CA VAL A 99 1.42 -16.31 -6.37
C VAL A 99 0.76 -15.35 -5.38
N LEU A 100 1.33 -14.17 -5.16
CA LEU A 100 0.75 -13.18 -4.23
C LEU A 100 -0.63 -12.69 -4.68
N ARG A 101 -0.91 -12.65 -5.99
CA ARG A 101 -2.24 -12.26 -6.50
C ARG A 101 -3.27 -13.35 -6.28
N ALA A 102 -2.92 -14.61 -6.56
CA ALA A 102 -3.76 -15.76 -6.25
C ALA A 102 -4.06 -15.83 -4.75
N VAL A 103 -3.03 -15.69 -3.90
CA VAL A 103 -3.18 -15.65 -2.43
C VAL A 103 -4.05 -14.48 -1.99
N SER A 104 -3.91 -13.29 -2.60
CA SER A 104 -4.75 -12.12 -2.29
C SER A 104 -6.22 -12.38 -2.57
N VAL A 105 -6.54 -13.01 -3.70
CA VAL A 105 -7.92 -13.37 -4.06
C VAL A 105 -8.45 -14.47 -3.14
N TRP A 106 -7.66 -15.52 -2.91
CA TRP A 106 -8.01 -16.60 -2.00
C TRP A 106 -8.32 -16.08 -0.59
N ARG A 107 -7.41 -15.30 0.01
CA ARG A 107 -7.60 -14.72 1.34
C ARG A 107 -8.80 -13.78 1.37
N ARG A 108 -9.01 -12.98 0.33
CA ARG A 108 -10.20 -12.12 0.24
C ARG A 108 -11.50 -12.91 0.34
N LEU A 109 -11.61 -14.01 -0.41
CA LEU A 109 -12.85 -14.78 -0.51
C LEU A 109 -13.03 -15.70 0.71
N TRP A 110 -12.02 -16.48 1.04
CA TRP A 110 -12.14 -17.58 1.99
C TRP A 110 -11.86 -17.21 3.43
N VAL A 111 -10.97 -16.25 3.68
CA VAL A 111 -10.61 -15.82 5.04
C VAL A 111 -11.46 -14.60 5.41
N TYR A 112 -11.27 -13.49 4.68
CA TYR A 112 -11.85 -12.22 5.08
C TYR A 112 -13.35 -12.15 4.80
N ARG A 113 -13.82 -12.42 3.57
CA ARG A 113 -15.25 -12.28 3.24
C ARG A 113 -16.13 -13.25 4.02
N ARG A 114 -15.69 -14.48 4.23
CA ARG A 114 -16.48 -15.51 4.91
C ARG A 114 -16.79 -15.15 6.36
N GLN A 115 -15.82 -14.58 7.07
CA GLN A 115 -15.95 -14.20 8.49
C GLN A 115 -16.22 -12.70 8.68
N TRP A 116 -16.41 -11.94 7.59
CA TRP A 116 -16.42 -10.48 7.64
C TRP A 116 -17.49 -9.93 8.56
N HIS A 117 -18.72 -10.40 8.41
CA HIS A 117 -19.85 -9.91 9.19
C HIS A 117 -19.65 -10.24 10.67
N GLU A 118 -19.31 -11.48 10.99
CA GLU A 118 -19.09 -11.95 12.36
C GLU A 118 -18.03 -11.12 13.08
N VAL A 119 -16.84 -10.97 12.47
CA VAL A 119 -15.73 -10.23 13.08
C VAL A 119 -16.06 -8.75 13.23
N MET A 120 -16.69 -8.12 12.23
CA MET A 120 -17.07 -6.70 12.34
C MET A 120 -18.12 -6.48 13.44
N SER A 121 -19.06 -7.41 13.62
CA SER A 121 -20.07 -7.34 14.67
C SER A 121 -19.44 -7.52 16.06
N LEU A 122 -18.58 -8.53 16.24
CA LEU A 122 -17.90 -8.81 17.51
C LEU A 122 -16.94 -7.69 17.92
N CYS A 123 -16.26 -7.05 16.96
CA CYS A 123 -15.40 -5.90 17.24
C CYS A 123 -16.17 -4.57 17.37
N GLY A 124 -17.50 -4.56 17.34
CA GLY A 124 -18.32 -3.36 17.52
C GLY A 124 -18.22 -2.34 16.37
N LEU A 125 -17.86 -2.80 15.16
CA LEU A 125 -17.64 -1.95 13.98
C LEU A 125 -18.87 -1.85 13.07
N VAL A 126 -19.95 -2.54 13.41
CA VAL A 126 -21.24 -2.46 12.72
C VAL A 126 -22.08 -1.33 13.32
N LYS A 127 -22.75 -0.56 12.46
CA LYS A 127 -23.71 0.48 12.89
C LYS A 127 -25.13 0.02 12.57
N LYS A 128 -26.08 0.24 13.49
CA LYS A 128 -27.51 0.02 13.23
C LYS A 128 -28.13 1.30 12.69
N TYR A 129 -28.91 1.20 11.61
CA TYR A 129 -29.63 2.32 11.01
C TYR A 129 -30.88 1.81 10.28
N ASP A 130 -32.03 2.45 10.53
CA ASP A 130 -33.30 2.16 9.84
C ASP A 130 -33.72 0.68 9.87
N GLY A 131 -33.63 0.06 11.05
CA GLY A 131 -33.93 -1.37 11.23
C GLY A 131 -32.92 -2.35 10.62
N GLY A 132 -31.87 -1.86 9.95
CA GLY A 132 -30.82 -2.67 9.33
C GLY A 132 -29.44 -2.48 9.94
N GLU A 133 -28.55 -3.44 9.66
CA GLU A 133 -27.13 -3.35 10.01
C GLU A 133 -26.30 -2.83 8.83
N VAL A 134 -25.55 -1.76 9.07
CA VAL A 134 -24.60 -1.18 8.14
C VAL A 134 -23.20 -1.68 8.50
N VAL A 135 -22.79 -2.73 7.80
CA VAL A 135 -21.47 -3.35 7.93
C VAL A 135 -20.43 -2.58 7.09
N PRO A 136 -19.19 -2.40 7.57
CA PRO A 136 -18.10 -1.86 6.76
C PRO A 136 -17.88 -2.66 5.48
N GLU A 137 -17.53 -2.02 4.37
CA GLU A 137 -17.35 -2.74 3.10
C GLU A 137 -15.89 -3.07 2.82
N LEU A 138 -15.60 -4.36 2.61
CA LEU A 138 -14.29 -4.83 2.16
C LEU A 138 -14.08 -4.58 0.66
N LEU A 139 -13.34 -3.53 0.33
CA LEU A 139 -13.08 -3.12 -1.05
C LEU A 139 -12.02 -4.01 -1.71
N SER A 140 -10.85 -4.14 -1.09
CA SER A 140 -9.75 -4.94 -1.64
C SER A 140 -8.86 -5.53 -0.56
N VAL A 141 -8.26 -6.67 -0.87
CA VAL A 141 -7.21 -7.32 -0.08
C VAL A 141 -5.97 -7.41 -0.95
N ARG A 142 -4.81 -7.04 -0.39
CA ARG A 142 -3.51 -7.19 -1.03
C ARG A 142 -2.57 -7.87 -0.06
N CYS A 143 -2.13 -9.06 -0.42
CA CYS A 143 -1.17 -9.83 0.35
C CYS A 143 0.23 -9.53 -0.16
N SER A 144 1.14 -9.27 0.78
CA SER A 144 2.58 -9.29 0.56
C SER A 144 3.18 -10.56 1.17
N TYR A 145 4.50 -10.61 1.28
CA TYR A 145 5.21 -11.73 1.90
C TYR A 145 4.85 -11.91 3.38
N ALA A 146 4.77 -10.81 4.13
CA ALA A 146 4.57 -10.82 5.58
C ALA A 146 3.21 -10.29 6.03
N THR A 147 2.50 -9.55 5.18
CA THR A 147 1.34 -8.75 5.58
C THR A 147 0.14 -8.92 4.66
N ASP A 148 -1.05 -8.76 5.24
CA ASP A 148 -2.31 -8.62 4.51
C ASP A 148 -2.84 -7.20 4.68
N GLU A 149 -2.86 -6.43 3.58
CA GLU A 149 -3.39 -5.08 3.55
C GLU A 149 -4.83 -5.09 3.03
N LEU A 150 -5.76 -4.69 3.89
CA LEU A 150 -7.18 -4.56 3.62
C LEU A 150 -7.52 -3.09 3.43
N VAL A 151 -8.27 -2.79 2.37
CA VAL A 151 -8.85 -1.46 2.15
C VAL A 151 -10.35 -1.58 2.38
N LEU A 152 -10.85 -0.77 3.30
CA LEU A 152 -12.24 -0.80 3.74
C LEU A 152 -12.90 0.54 3.49
N ARG A 153 -14.22 0.52 3.33
CA ARG A 153 -15.06 1.72 3.40
C ARG A 153 -15.82 1.71 4.71
N MET A 154 -15.55 2.71 5.55
CA MET A 154 -16.22 2.91 6.84
C MET A 154 -17.69 3.31 6.64
N PRO A 155 -18.61 2.80 7.48
CA PRO A 155 -19.97 3.33 7.64
C PRO A 155 -19.97 4.84 7.88
N LYS A 156 -21.06 5.51 7.50
CA LYS A 156 -21.20 6.95 7.78
C LYS A 156 -21.24 7.16 9.31
N GLY A 157 -20.61 8.21 9.81
CA GLY A 157 -20.55 8.53 11.24
C GLY A 157 -19.48 7.79 12.04
N GLN A 158 -18.62 6.98 11.41
CA GLN A 158 -17.41 6.45 12.04
C GLN A 158 -16.18 7.30 11.70
N ASN A 159 -15.21 7.33 12.61
CA ASN A 159 -13.90 7.93 12.43
C ASN A 159 -12.80 6.86 12.53
N PRO A 160 -11.55 7.16 12.08
CA PRO A 160 -10.44 6.21 12.19
C PRO A 160 -10.08 5.79 13.62
N GLU A 161 -10.36 6.61 14.63
CA GLU A 161 -10.06 6.29 16.04
C GLU A 161 -10.80 5.06 16.56
N VAL A 162 -12.05 4.88 16.13
CA VAL A 162 -12.83 3.65 16.46
C VAL A 162 -12.11 2.40 15.93
N TRP A 163 -11.51 2.49 14.74
CA TRP A 163 -10.75 1.40 14.14
C TRP A 163 -9.42 1.16 14.84
N HIS A 164 -8.73 2.23 15.26
CA HIS A 164 -7.52 2.11 16.07
C HIS A 164 -7.78 1.38 17.40
N LYS A 165 -8.89 1.69 18.08
CA LYS A 165 -9.31 1.00 19.31
C LYS A 165 -9.59 -0.49 19.07
N ALA A 166 -10.30 -0.82 18.00
CA ALA A 166 -10.63 -2.20 17.64
C ALA A 166 -9.45 -2.99 17.02
N ALA A 167 -8.30 -2.37 16.77
CA ALA A 167 -7.21 -2.97 16.01
C ALA A 167 -6.70 -4.29 16.64
N ARG A 168 -6.55 -4.32 17.96
CA ARG A 168 -6.07 -5.53 18.66
C ARG A 168 -7.08 -6.67 18.55
N ASP A 169 -8.35 -6.40 18.80
CA ASP A 169 -9.42 -7.41 18.72
C ASP A 169 -9.52 -7.96 17.29
N LEU A 170 -9.50 -7.07 16.29
CA LEU A 170 -9.44 -7.46 14.87
C LEU A 170 -8.26 -8.37 14.57
N ALA A 171 -7.08 -8.08 15.13
CA ALA A 171 -5.90 -8.91 14.93
C ALA A 171 -6.16 -10.34 15.40
N TYR A 172 -6.65 -10.51 16.64
CA TYR A 172 -6.93 -11.82 17.22
C TYR A 172 -8.09 -12.54 16.53
N SER A 173 -9.16 -11.84 16.17
CA SER A 173 -10.29 -12.42 15.42
C SER A 173 -9.88 -13.00 14.07
N PHE A 174 -8.88 -12.41 13.38
CA PHE A 174 -8.35 -12.95 12.14
C PHE A 174 -7.12 -13.87 12.32
N GLY A 175 -6.80 -14.26 13.55
CA GLY A 175 -5.69 -15.17 13.87
C GLY A 175 -4.31 -14.57 13.66
N THR A 176 -4.13 -13.28 13.99
CA THR A 176 -2.86 -12.55 13.91
C THR A 176 -2.55 -11.84 15.21
N ARG A 177 -1.27 -11.52 15.47
CA ARG A 177 -0.86 -10.82 16.70
C ARG A 177 -0.94 -9.30 16.58
N HIS A 178 -0.86 -8.78 15.36
CA HIS A 178 -0.79 -7.34 15.12
C HIS A 178 -1.66 -6.94 13.92
N CYS A 179 -2.47 -5.92 14.15
CA CYS A 179 -3.18 -5.17 13.12
C CYS A 179 -2.77 -3.71 13.26
N ARG A 180 -2.31 -3.10 12.15
CA ARG A 180 -2.01 -1.67 12.07
C ARG A 180 -3.10 -0.99 11.26
N VAL A 181 -3.60 0.12 11.77
CA VAL A 181 -4.65 0.90 11.11
C VAL A 181 -4.02 2.16 10.55
N PHE A 182 -4.40 2.53 9.32
CA PHE A 182 -3.98 3.78 8.71
C PHE A 182 -5.21 4.52 8.17
N SER A 183 -5.33 5.79 8.52
CA SER A 183 -6.33 6.72 7.98
C SER A 183 -5.98 7.21 6.57
N THR A 184 -4.70 7.14 6.21
CA THR A 184 -4.18 7.56 4.92
C THR A 184 -3.60 6.39 4.14
N ARG A 185 -3.51 6.57 2.82
CA ARG A 185 -2.93 5.58 1.94
C ARG A 185 -1.45 5.39 2.26
N ARG A 186 -1.02 4.13 2.33
CA ARG A 186 0.36 3.76 2.69
C ARG A 186 1.39 3.89 1.58
N HIS A 187 0.98 3.86 0.32
CA HIS A 187 1.90 3.94 -0.81
C HIS A 187 1.94 5.37 -1.36
N PRO A 188 3.13 5.94 -1.56
CA PRO A 188 3.28 7.24 -2.20
C PRO A 188 2.76 7.19 -3.64
N VAL A 189 2.41 8.36 -4.17
CA VAL A 189 2.09 8.51 -5.59
C VAL A 189 3.37 8.23 -6.38
N PRO A 190 3.35 7.32 -7.37
CA PRO A 190 4.53 7.02 -8.17
C PRO A 190 4.95 8.26 -8.97
N HIS A 191 6.25 8.57 -8.97
CA HIS A 191 6.79 9.60 -9.84
C HIS A 191 6.71 9.12 -11.31
N ARG A 192 6.08 9.92 -12.18
CA ARG A 192 5.91 9.60 -13.61
C ARG A 192 6.76 10.55 -14.44
N SER A 193 7.72 10.00 -15.19
CA SER A 193 8.55 10.70 -16.16
C SER A 193 8.32 10.15 -17.59
N GLY A 194 8.72 10.92 -18.62
CA GLY A 194 8.59 10.53 -20.03
C GLY A 194 7.37 11.11 -20.76
N ARG A 195 7.25 10.78 -22.07
CA ARG A 195 6.31 11.41 -23.01
C ARG A 195 4.83 11.23 -22.63
N LEU A 196 4.46 10.09 -22.04
CA LEU A 196 3.09 9.78 -21.61
C LEU A 196 2.84 10.01 -20.11
N ALA A 197 3.78 10.67 -19.42
CA ALA A 197 3.65 10.92 -17.98
C ALA A 197 2.39 11.73 -17.63
N TRP A 198 1.94 12.63 -18.52
CA TRP A 198 0.75 13.44 -18.29
C TRP A 198 -0.53 12.59 -18.20
N LEU A 199 -0.70 11.59 -19.07
CA LEU A 199 -1.83 10.64 -19.03
C LEU A 199 -1.79 9.80 -17.76
N LEU A 200 -0.62 9.27 -17.40
CA LEU A 200 -0.47 8.50 -16.17
C LEU A 200 -0.75 9.34 -14.93
N ARG A 201 -0.35 10.62 -14.92
CA ARG A 201 -0.68 11.57 -13.84
C ARG A 201 -2.18 11.84 -13.73
N LEU A 202 -2.93 11.87 -14.84
CA LEU A 202 -4.39 11.98 -14.81
C LEU A 202 -5.04 10.73 -14.18
N VAL A 203 -4.58 9.54 -14.57
CA VAL A 203 -5.04 8.29 -13.95
C VAL A 203 -4.68 8.25 -12.48
N ASP A 204 -3.46 8.65 -12.12
CA ASP A 204 -2.99 8.70 -10.74
C ASP A 204 -3.80 9.72 -9.92
N ARG A 205 -4.23 10.86 -10.49
CA ARG A 205 -5.13 11.82 -9.82
C ARG A 205 -6.44 11.18 -9.36
N VAL A 206 -7.04 10.32 -10.18
CA VAL A 206 -8.28 9.61 -9.82
C VAL A 206 -7.99 8.46 -8.84
N ARG A 207 -6.90 7.72 -9.07
CA ARG A 207 -6.53 6.53 -8.30
C ARG A 207 -6.05 6.85 -6.88
N PHE A 208 -5.33 7.96 -6.73
CA PHE A 208 -4.74 8.45 -5.48
C PHE A 208 -5.52 9.61 -4.86
N ARG A 209 -6.73 9.91 -5.36
CA ARG A 209 -7.64 10.84 -4.70
C ARG A 209 -7.87 10.39 -3.25
N ASP A 210 -7.73 11.33 -2.32
CA ASP A 210 -8.00 11.06 -0.92
C ASP A 210 -9.47 10.73 -0.69
N ARG A 211 -9.73 9.77 0.19
CA ARG A 211 -11.08 9.31 0.50
C ARG A 211 -11.20 9.11 2.01
N PRO A 212 -11.77 10.08 2.75
CA PRO A 212 -11.75 10.08 4.21
C PRO A 212 -12.55 8.93 4.84
N ARG A 213 -13.45 8.31 4.07
CA ARG A 213 -14.20 7.12 4.48
C ARG A 213 -13.44 5.81 4.26
N HIS A 214 -12.21 5.85 3.75
CA HIS A 214 -11.39 4.66 3.57
C HIS A 214 -10.44 4.51 4.75
N VAL A 215 -10.29 3.27 5.21
CA VAL A 215 -9.32 2.89 6.22
C VAL A 215 -8.54 1.70 5.72
N TRP A 216 -7.25 1.67 6.02
CA TRP A 216 -6.35 0.58 5.66
C TRP A 216 -6.02 -0.21 6.92
N LEU A 217 -6.33 -1.51 6.92
CA LEU A 217 -5.90 -2.43 7.97
C LEU A 217 -4.74 -3.26 7.44
N VAL A 218 -3.69 -3.42 8.23
CA VAL A 218 -2.54 -4.24 7.88
C VAL A 218 -2.31 -5.29 8.94
N PHE A 219 -2.62 -6.53 8.60
CA PHE A 219 -2.41 -7.68 9.48
C PHE A 219 -1.01 -8.25 9.24
N ILE A 220 -0.22 -8.39 10.31
CA ILE A 220 1.11 -9.01 10.26
C ILE A 220 0.93 -10.52 10.44
N ARG A 221 1.20 -11.27 9.38
CA ARG A 221 1.02 -12.74 9.30
C ARG A 221 2.31 -13.51 9.53
N ARG A 222 3.44 -12.93 9.15
CA ARG A 222 4.78 -13.49 9.34
C ARG A 222 5.69 -12.38 9.83
N ASP A 223 6.76 -12.76 10.52
CA ASP A 223 7.78 -11.80 10.91
C ASP A 223 8.58 -11.35 9.67
N PRO A 224 8.46 -10.07 9.25
CA PRO A 224 9.20 -9.55 8.11
C PRO A 224 10.71 -9.47 8.35
N LEU A 225 11.16 -9.51 9.62
CA LEU A 225 12.57 -9.39 10.01
C LEU A 225 13.32 -10.73 10.01
N THR A 226 12.62 -11.84 9.77
CA THR A 226 13.26 -13.18 9.67
C THR A 226 14.27 -13.27 8.53
N ARG A 227 14.08 -12.48 7.46
CA ARG A 227 15.04 -12.42 6.35
C ARG A 227 15.96 -11.22 6.56
N ILE A 228 17.26 -11.49 6.55
CA ILE A 228 18.29 -10.45 6.54
C ILE A 228 18.09 -9.59 5.29
N VAL A 229 17.94 -8.29 5.49
CA VAL A 229 17.89 -7.31 4.41
C VAL A 229 19.32 -7.02 3.99
N ALA A 230 19.69 -7.43 2.77
CA ALA A 230 20.99 -7.08 2.22
C ALA A 230 21.15 -5.55 2.09
N PRO A 231 22.36 -5.00 2.26
CA PRO A 231 22.61 -3.58 2.08
C PRO A 231 22.10 -3.11 0.71
N LEU A 232 21.30 -2.04 0.69
CA LEU A 232 20.76 -1.48 -0.54
C LEU A 232 21.91 -0.94 -1.43
N PRO A 233 21.72 -0.93 -2.77
CA PRO A 233 22.72 -0.37 -3.67
C PRO A 233 22.92 1.11 -3.40
N VAL A 234 24.17 1.57 -3.49
CA VAL A 234 24.51 2.98 -3.31
C VAL A 234 24.02 3.76 -4.53
N PRO A 235 23.14 4.77 -4.35
CA PRO A 235 22.67 5.57 -5.48
C PRO A 235 23.83 6.39 -6.07
N ALA A 236 23.90 6.47 -7.40
CA ALA A 236 24.95 7.26 -8.09
C ALA A 236 24.89 8.76 -7.72
N ARG A 237 23.68 9.28 -7.50
CA ARG A 237 23.41 10.61 -6.94
C ARG A 237 22.34 10.46 -5.86
N PRO A 238 22.57 10.93 -4.62
CA PRO A 238 21.58 10.83 -3.56
C PRO A 238 20.39 11.77 -3.82
N ASP A 239 19.17 11.23 -3.78
CA ASP A 239 17.95 12.04 -3.71
C ASP A 239 17.64 12.30 -2.23
N PHE A 240 17.99 13.48 -1.74
CA PHE A 240 17.78 13.87 -0.34
C PHE A 240 16.32 13.92 0.10
N THR A 241 15.37 13.83 -0.84
CA THR A 241 13.93 13.77 -0.54
C THR A 241 13.39 12.34 -0.46
N ALA A 242 14.15 11.34 -0.91
CA ALA A 242 13.72 9.95 -1.01
C ALA A 242 14.90 8.96 -0.91
N LEU A 243 15.74 9.08 0.12
CA LEU A 243 16.90 8.21 0.35
C LEU A 243 16.46 6.77 0.66
N PRO A 244 17.02 5.75 -0.01
CA PRO A 244 16.70 4.36 0.29
C PRO A 244 17.40 3.90 1.57
N LEU A 245 16.65 3.69 2.66
CA LEU A 245 17.23 3.27 3.95
C LEU A 245 16.97 1.80 4.30
N GLY A 246 15.94 1.18 3.73
CA GLY A 246 15.60 -0.19 4.08
C GLY A 246 14.37 -0.69 3.35
N LEU A 247 13.78 -1.76 3.88
CA LEU A 247 12.54 -2.32 3.38
C LEU A 247 11.43 -2.19 4.41
N ARG A 248 10.23 -1.89 3.93
CA ARG A 248 9.00 -1.94 4.69
C ARG A 248 8.50 -3.38 4.78
N GLU A 249 7.52 -3.62 5.65
CA GLU A 249 6.85 -4.92 5.81
C GLU A 249 6.15 -5.45 4.54
N ASP A 250 5.88 -4.58 3.56
CA ASP A 250 5.36 -4.94 2.24
C ASP A 250 6.46 -5.20 1.21
N LEU A 251 7.73 -5.20 1.64
CA LEU A 251 8.96 -5.28 0.84
C LEU A 251 9.18 -4.10 -0.12
N ALA A 252 8.42 -3.01 0.02
CA ALA A 252 8.73 -1.78 -0.68
C ALA A 252 9.93 -1.10 -0.02
N VAL A 253 10.74 -0.40 -0.83
CA VAL A 253 11.84 0.42 -0.30
C VAL A 253 11.27 1.50 0.61
N TYR A 254 11.83 1.60 1.80
CA TYR A 254 11.61 2.70 2.71
C TYR A 254 12.42 3.91 2.23
N ALA A 255 11.70 4.87 1.63
CA ALA A 255 12.26 6.13 1.17
C ALA A 255 12.20 7.17 2.29
N PHE A 256 13.36 7.69 2.66
CA PHE A 256 13.54 8.60 3.77
C PHE A 256 13.85 10.01 3.26
N ARG A 257 13.09 10.98 3.75
CA ARG A 257 13.32 12.39 3.45
C ARG A 257 14.28 12.95 4.49
N LEU A 258 15.46 13.35 4.05
CA LEU A 258 16.48 14.01 4.88
C LEU A 258 16.48 15.54 4.70
N LEU A 259 16.18 16.03 3.49
CA LEU A 259 16.23 17.46 3.21
C LEU A 259 15.14 18.23 3.96
N ALA A 260 15.58 19.29 4.65
CA ALA A 260 14.72 20.17 5.45
C ALA A 260 13.96 19.44 6.59
N THR A 261 14.58 18.43 7.18
CA THR A 261 14.03 17.65 8.31
C THR A 261 15.09 17.38 9.36
N HIS A 262 14.68 17.22 10.62
CA HIS A 262 15.49 16.66 11.70
C HIS A 262 14.90 15.31 12.11
N VAL A 263 15.75 14.32 12.40
CA VAL A 263 15.31 12.95 12.64
C VAL A 263 15.85 12.46 13.97
N LEU A 264 14.93 11.97 14.80
CA LEU A 264 15.23 11.25 16.03
C LEU A 264 15.06 9.75 15.79
N ILE A 265 16.09 8.96 16.08
CA ILE A 265 16.05 7.50 16.00
C ILE A 265 15.95 6.95 17.42
N GLY A 266 14.76 6.45 17.78
CA GLY A 266 14.50 5.84 19.08
C GLY A 266 14.50 4.31 19.01
N GLY A 267 15.08 3.67 20.01
CA GLY A 267 15.07 2.21 20.15
C GLY A 267 15.93 1.75 21.33
N ALA A 268 15.52 0.65 21.97
CA ALA A 268 16.34 0.02 23.00
C ALA A 268 17.66 -0.50 22.43
N THR A 269 18.64 -0.75 23.29
CA THR A 269 19.92 -1.34 22.90
C THR A 269 19.71 -2.66 22.15
N ARG A 270 20.49 -2.90 21.09
CA ARG A 270 20.38 -4.03 20.14
C ARG A 270 19.10 -4.08 19.28
N MET A 271 18.29 -3.02 19.23
CA MET A 271 17.12 -2.95 18.34
C MET A 271 17.44 -2.46 16.91
N GLY A 272 18.73 -2.29 16.58
CA GLY A 272 19.17 -1.93 15.22
C GLY A 272 19.30 -0.43 14.93
N LYS A 273 19.44 0.44 15.96
CA LYS A 273 19.68 1.89 15.79
C LYS A 273 20.88 2.16 14.87
N GLY A 274 22.02 1.52 15.14
CA GLY A 274 23.22 1.65 14.32
C GLY A 274 22.98 1.27 12.85
N SER A 275 22.20 0.22 12.57
CA SER A 275 21.87 -0.15 11.19
C SER A 275 21.12 0.94 10.42
N VAL A 276 20.29 1.75 11.10
CA VAL A 276 19.61 2.89 10.47
C VAL A 276 20.63 3.99 10.12
N ILE A 277 21.52 4.31 11.05
CA ILE A 277 22.59 5.31 10.84
C ILE A 277 23.50 4.88 9.68
N TRP A 278 23.98 3.63 9.69
CA TRP A 278 24.85 3.10 8.65
C TRP A 278 24.17 2.98 7.30
N SER A 279 22.87 2.65 7.27
CA SER A 279 22.10 2.66 6.02
C SER A 279 21.95 4.09 5.47
N LEU A 280 21.80 5.08 6.35
CA LEU A 280 21.78 6.50 5.96
C LEU A 280 23.13 6.93 5.37
N LEU A 281 24.24 6.67 6.07
CA LEU A 281 25.59 6.98 5.57
C LEU A 281 25.87 6.28 4.23
N ARG A 282 25.48 5.01 4.10
CA ARG A 282 25.58 4.28 2.83
C ARG A 282 24.76 4.91 1.71
N SER A 283 23.53 5.33 1.99
CA SER A 283 22.68 6.01 1.00
C SER A 283 23.25 7.37 0.56
N LEU A 284 24.07 8.00 1.41
CA LEU A 284 24.75 9.26 1.16
C LEU A 284 26.16 9.11 0.58
N ALA A 285 26.71 7.88 0.49
CA ALA A 285 28.13 7.64 0.22
C ALA A 285 28.64 8.29 -1.08
N ALA A 286 27.85 8.31 -2.16
CA ALA A 286 28.23 9.00 -3.39
C ALA A 286 28.27 10.54 -3.23
N GLY A 287 27.40 11.10 -2.39
CA GLY A 287 27.41 12.51 -2.03
C GLY A 287 28.59 12.88 -1.13
N ILE A 288 28.96 12.00 -0.19
CA ILE A 288 30.15 12.17 0.67
C ILE A 288 31.41 12.17 -0.19
N ARG A 289 31.56 11.17 -1.06
CA ARG A 289 32.73 11.05 -1.94
C ARG A 289 32.92 12.22 -2.90
N SER A 290 31.82 12.82 -3.37
CA SER A 290 31.87 13.97 -4.30
C SER A 290 31.98 15.32 -3.59
N GLY A 291 31.95 15.36 -2.26
CA GLY A 291 31.94 16.59 -1.49
C GLY A 291 30.58 17.30 -1.43
N LEU A 292 29.55 16.79 -2.10
CA LEU A 292 28.17 17.31 -2.05
C LEU A 292 27.54 17.20 -0.64
N VAL A 293 28.01 16.24 0.15
CA VAL A 293 27.58 16.01 1.53
C VAL A 293 28.79 16.04 2.44
N ARG A 294 28.71 16.79 3.54
CA ARG A 294 29.68 16.75 4.65
C ARG A 294 29.01 16.21 5.89
N VAL A 295 29.52 15.11 6.43
CA VAL A 295 28.98 14.50 7.64
C VAL A 295 29.79 14.97 8.84
N TRP A 296 29.11 15.50 9.84
CA TRP A 296 29.69 15.86 11.14
C TRP A 296 29.14 14.89 12.17
N ALA A 297 30.00 14.11 12.81
CA ALA A 297 29.61 13.02 13.67
C ALA A 297 30.01 13.28 15.13
N ILE A 298 29.09 13.01 16.05
CA ILE A 298 29.31 13.02 17.51
C ILE A 298 29.02 11.61 18.03
N ASP A 299 30.03 10.98 18.65
CA ASP A 299 29.93 9.66 19.26
C ASP A 299 30.31 9.74 20.76
N PRO A 300 29.37 10.11 21.63
CA PRO A 300 29.66 10.37 23.03
C PRO A 300 30.00 9.12 23.85
N LYS A 301 29.98 7.93 23.23
CA LYS A 301 30.30 6.65 23.88
C LYS A 301 31.71 6.16 23.52
N GLY A 302 32.66 7.09 23.37
CA GLY A 302 34.06 6.75 23.13
C GLY A 302 34.31 6.07 21.77
N GLY A 303 33.48 6.38 20.77
CA GLY A 303 33.69 5.93 19.39
C GLY A 303 33.23 4.50 19.09
N MET A 304 32.48 3.86 19.98
CA MET A 304 32.10 2.45 19.83
C MET A 304 31.22 2.17 18.59
N GLU A 305 30.45 3.16 18.12
CA GLU A 305 29.46 2.95 17.07
C GLU A 305 29.87 3.60 15.74
N LEU A 306 30.53 4.77 15.78
CA LEU A 306 30.84 5.56 14.59
C LEU A 306 32.31 5.54 14.19
N ALA A 307 33.25 5.21 15.08
CA ALA A 307 34.70 5.29 14.78
C ALA A 307 35.11 4.49 13.54
N ILE A 308 34.44 3.37 13.25
CA ILE A 308 34.71 2.52 12.08
C ILE A 308 34.55 3.27 10.74
N GLY A 309 33.77 4.36 10.72
CA GLY A 309 33.55 5.21 9.55
C GLY A 309 34.22 6.56 9.63
N ARG A 310 35.21 6.76 10.51
CA ARG A 310 35.95 8.02 10.66
C ARG A 310 36.38 8.65 9.32
N PRO A 311 36.86 7.90 8.30
CA PRO A 311 37.20 8.48 6.99
C PRO A 311 36.01 9.08 6.22
N LEU A 312 34.76 8.77 6.59
CA LEU A 312 33.54 9.32 5.97
C LEU A 312 33.14 10.67 6.55
N PHE A 313 33.68 11.05 7.72
CA PHE A 313 33.25 12.23 8.45
C PHE A 313 34.20 13.39 8.20
N SER A 314 33.65 14.53 7.82
CA SER A 314 34.43 15.77 7.69
C SER A 314 34.81 16.33 9.06
N ARG A 315 34.02 16.05 10.09
CA ARG A 315 34.28 16.35 11.49
C ARG A 315 33.80 15.19 12.34
N TYR A 316 34.58 14.79 13.32
CA TYR A 316 34.27 13.67 14.20
C TYR A 316 34.79 13.98 15.61
N VAL A 317 33.92 13.83 16.61
CA VAL A 317 34.24 14.06 18.03
C VAL A 317 33.65 12.91 18.84
N ASP A 318 34.47 12.27 19.67
CA ASP A 318 34.12 11.11 20.48
C ASP A 318 34.70 11.10 21.90
N ASP A 319 35.48 12.13 22.23
CA ASP A 319 36.37 12.17 23.39
C ASP A 319 36.04 13.29 24.39
N ASP A 320 35.59 14.46 23.91
CA ASP A 320 35.45 15.66 24.73
C ASP A 320 34.09 16.38 24.56
N TRP A 321 33.43 16.66 25.68
CA TRP A 321 32.09 17.27 25.71
C TRP A 321 32.08 18.71 25.19
N SER A 322 33.11 19.50 25.52
CA SER A 322 33.21 20.89 25.04
C SER A 322 33.35 20.91 23.52
N ARG A 323 34.19 20.05 22.93
CA ARG A 323 34.32 19.89 21.48
C ARG A 323 33.03 19.39 20.81
N MET A 324 32.23 18.58 21.48
CA MET A 324 30.90 18.17 20.98
C MET A 324 29.96 19.37 20.94
N ALA A 325 29.94 20.21 21.99
CA ALA A 325 29.16 21.44 22.03
C ALA A 325 29.62 22.43 20.95
N ASP A 326 30.93 22.67 20.82
CA ASP A 326 31.52 23.55 19.80
C ASP A 326 31.12 23.12 18.38
N LEU A 327 31.09 21.81 18.10
CA LEU A 327 30.66 21.28 16.81
C LEU A 327 29.20 21.66 16.50
N LEU A 328 28.32 21.62 17.50
CA LEU A 328 26.91 22.03 17.36
C LEU A 328 26.79 23.55 17.21
N GLU A 329 27.55 24.33 17.95
CA GLU A 329 27.60 25.80 17.82
C GLU A 329 28.06 26.22 16.42
N ASP A 330 29.10 25.58 15.89
CA ASP A 330 29.56 25.77 14.51
C ASP A 330 28.47 25.43 13.49
N ALA A 331 27.68 24.38 13.74
CA ALA A 331 26.60 23.99 12.83
C ALA A 331 25.51 25.08 12.81
N VAL A 332 25.19 25.66 13.97
CA VAL A 332 24.27 26.79 14.11
C VAL A 332 24.82 28.03 13.41
N ALA A 333 26.12 28.34 13.57
CA ALA A 333 26.75 29.48 12.90
C ALA A 333 26.66 29.34 11.37
N ARG A 334 26.96 28.16 10.82
CA ARG A 334 26.81 27.86 9.38
C ARG A 334 25.37 27.98 8.91
N MET A 335 24.41 27.46 9.68
CA MET A 335 22.98 27.59 9.38
C MET A 335 22.57 29.06 9.30
N ARG A 336 22.97 29.89 10.27
CA ARG A 336 22.62 31.33 10.32
C ARG A 336 23.23 32.10 9.15
N ALA A 337 24.51 31.87 8.83
CA ALA A 337 25.15 32.49 7.66
C ALA A 337 24.42 32.14 6.36
N ARG A 338 24.04 30.86 6.19
CA ARG A 338 23.29 30.42 5.01
C ARG A 338 21.88 31.03 4.96
N GLN A 339 21.19 31.14 6.10
CA GLN A 339 19.88 31.79 6.18
C GLN A 339 19.94 33.26 5.76
N GLN A 340 20.99 33.99 6.12
CA GLN A 340 21.17 35.39 5.69
C GLN A 340 21.31 35.51 4.18
N ILE A 341 22.07 34.62 3.53
CA ILE A 341 22.27 34.61 2.08
C ILE A 341 20.98 34.28 1.33
N LEU A 342 20.22 33.29 1.83
CA LEU A 342 19.00 32.79 1.19
C LEU A 342 17.75 33.63 1.50
N ARG A 343 17.83 34.57 2.44
CA ARG A 343 16.71 35.40 2.89
C ARG A 343 16.03 36.08 1.70
N GLY A 344 14.72 35.85 1.55
CA GLY A 344 13.92 36.41 0.45
C GLY A 344 14.14 35.76 -0.93
N LYS A 345 15.10 34.83 -1.08
CA LYS A 345 15.45 34.17 -2.35
C LYS A 345 14.98 32.73 -2.42
N ALA A 346 15.23 31.95 -1.37
CA ALA A 346 14.85 30.54 -1.31
C ALA A 346 14.49 30.13 0.12
N ARG A 347 13.50 29.24 0.26
CA ARG A 347 13.10 28.68 1.56
C ARG A 347 13.90 27.45 1.96
N VAL A 348 14.46 26.74 0.99
CA VAL A 348 15.17 25.47 1.19
C VAL A 348 16.51 25.55 0.48
N HIS A 349 17.57 25.18 1.18
CA HIS A 349 18.91 25.05 0.61
C HIS A 349 18.95 23.97 -0.46
N THR A 350 19.59 24.26 -1.60
CA THR A 350 19.91 23.26 -2.62
C THR A 350 21.40 22.95 -2.54
N PRO A 351 21.80 21.75 -2.07
CA PRO A 351 23.20 21.40 -1.91
C PRO A 351 23.99 21.47 -3.22
N THR A 352 25.18 22.07 -3.16
CA THR A 352 26.20 22.05 -4.21
C THR A 352 27.53 21.58 -3.61
N VAL A 353 28.56 21.38 -4.43
CA VAL A 353 29.90 21.02 -3.92
C VAL A 353 30.51 22.18 -3.11
N ASP A 354 30.27 23.43 -3.55
CA ASP A 354 30.76 24.64 -2.88
C ASP A 354 29.97 24.93 -1.58
N GLU A 355 28.66 24.69 -1.59
CA GLU A 355 27.77 24.83 -0.43
C GLU A 355 27.07 23.50 -0.11
N PRO A 356 27.78 22.56 0.53
CA PRO A 356 27.32 21.18 0.68
C PRO A 356 26.20 21.03 1.70
N LEU A 357 25.53 19.88 1.63
CA LEU A 357 24.63 19.45 2.69
C LEU A 357 25.45 19.03 3.90
N ILE A 358 25.32 19.77 5.00
CA ILE A 358 25.90 19.37 6.29
C ILE A 358 24.89 18.45 6.98
N VAL A 359 25.31 17.22 7.26
CA VAL A 359 24.51 16.23 8.00
C VAL A 359 25.18 16.00 9.34
N VAL A 360 24.54 16.46 10.42
CA VAL A 360 25.01 16.22 11.78
C VAL A 360 24.41 14.91 12.27
N VAL A 361 25.26 13.95 12.63
CA VAL A 361 24.89 12.63 13.16
C VAL A 361 25.34 12.56 14.62
N ILE A 362 24.41 12.22 15.50
CA ILE A 362 24.66 12.04 16.93
C ILE A 362 24.22 10.62 17.27
N ASP A 363 25.14 9.76 17.71
CA ASP A 363 24.80 8.36 18.03
C ASP A 363 23.85 8.25 19.24
N GLU A 364 24.17 8.97 20.32
CA GLU A 364 23.37 8.97 21.54
C GLU A 364 23.10 10.38 22.04
N ILE A 365 21.94 10.94 21.66
CA ILE A 365 21.53 12.29 22.09
C ILE A 365 21.29 12.39 23.59
N ALA A 366 20.89 11.29 24.25
CA ALA A 366 20.66 11.29 25.70
C ALA A 366 21.94 11.63 26.48
N ALA A 367 23.11 11.24 25.98
CA ALA A 367 24.41 11.60 26.56
C ALA A 367 24.63 13.11 26.58
N LEU A 368 24.21 13.81 25.53
CA LEU A 368 24.34 15.27 25.41
C LEU A 368 23.26 16.05 26.16
N LEU A 369 22.18 15.40 26.62
CA LEU A 369 21.05 16.11 27.25
C LEU A 369 20.91 15.82 28.74
N ALA A 370 21.16 14.58 29.16
CA ALA A 370 20.82 14.10 30.50
C ALA A 370 22.03 13.55 31.28
N TYR A 371 23.13 13.26 30.59
CA TYR A 371 24.34 12.68 31.19
C TYR A 371 25.55 13.62 31.10
N LEU A 372 25.35 14.86 30.65
CA LEU A 372 26.33 15.93 30.87
C LEU A 372 26.43 16.13 32.39
N PRO A 373 27.64 16.06 32.98
CA PRO A 373 27.83 16.40 34.39
C PRO A 373 27.50 17.87 34.69
#